data_AF-A0A9E6TPG5-F1
#
_entry.id   AF-A0A9E6TPG5-F1
#
_cell.length_a   1.000
_cell.length_b   1.000
_cell.length_c   1.000
_cell.angle_alpha   90.00
_cell.angle_beta   90.00
_cell.angle_gamma   90.00
#
_symmetry.space_group_name_H-M   'P 1'
#
loop_
_entity.id
_entity.type
_entity.pdbx_description
1 polymer ?
#
loop_
_entity_poly.entity_id
_entity_poly.type
_entity_poly.pdbx_seq_one_letter_code
_entity_poly.pdbx_strand_id
1 'polypeptide(L)'
;MEWHIRQAVIDDLEGLFRIDPIATVDSNRQAQIRKAVESVECWVACETGRPGIPIGYGCLDRSFFGQWFISLVMVASACQRSGVGRQIVVHLERVSGAGKIFTSTNLSNTPMQRLLLQLGYQSSGTVENLDPGDPELIFVKFLDQ
;
A
#
# COMPACT_ATOMS: atom_id res chain seq x y z
N MET A 1 17.05 10.33 -3.58
CA MET A 1 16.28 10.20 -4.83
C MET A 1 14.99 10.97 -4.64
N GLU A 2 14.61 11.77 -5.64
CA GLU A 2 13.35 12.48 -5.63
C GLU A 2 12.30 11.63 -6.36
N TRP A 3 11.18 11.37 -5.69
CA TRP A 3 10.09 10.57 -6.23
C TRP A 3 8.86 11.44 -6.37
N HIS A 4 8.05 11.15 -7.37
CA HIS A 4 6.72 11.72 -7.49
C HIS A 4 5.69 10.61 -7.26
N ILE A 5 4.58 10.98 -6.61
CA ILE A 5 3.44 10.08 -6.43
C ILE A 5 2.28 10.68 -7.20
N ARG A 6 1.63 9.85 -8.01
CA ARG A 6 0.44 10.20 -8.77
C ARG A 6 -0.55 9.05 -8.74
N GLN A 7 -1.79 9.34 -9.09
CA GLN A 7 -2.77 8.29 -9.31
C GLN A 7 -2.33 7.38 -10.47
N ALA A 8 -2.59 6.08 -10.32
CA ALA A 8 -2.33 5.09 -11.34
C ALA A 8 -3.28 5.25 -12.54
N VAL A 9 -2.79 4.89 -13.72
CA VAL A 9 -3.57 4.76 -14.96
C VAL A 9 -3.47 3.34 -15.50
N ILE A 10 -4.32 2.98 -16.45
CA ILE A 10 -4.36 1.62 -17.04
C ILE A 10 -2.98 1.21 -17.59
N ASP A 11 -2.24 2.14 -18.20
CA ASP A 11 -0.90 1.88 -18.75
C ASP A 11 0.15 1.50 -17.67
N ASP A 12 -0.11 1.79 -16.39
CA ASP A 12 0.78 1.38 -15.30
C ASP A 12 0.64 -0.11 -14.95
N LEU A 13 -0.46 -0.78 -15.33
CA LEU A 13 -0.79 -2.14 -14.86
C LEU A 13 0.32 -3.16 -15.10
N GLU A 14 0.94 -3.13 -16.28
CA GLU A 14 2.05 -4.03 -16.58
C GLU A 14 3.24 -3.78 -15.64
N GLY A 15 3.53 -2.52 -15.33
CA GLY A 15 4.54 -2.13 -14.34
C GLY A 15 4.17 -2.62 -12.94
N LEU A 16 2.90 -2.46 -12.54
CA LEU A 16 2.39 -2.91 -11.24
C LEU A 16 2.51 -4.42 -11.05
N PHE A 17 2.20 -5.21 -12.07
CA PHE A 17 2.35 -6.67 -12.01
C PHE A 17 3.80 -7.12 -11.90
N ARG A 18 4.75 -6.37 -12.48
CA ARG A 18 6.18 -6.70 -12.37
C ARG A 18 6.76 -6.37 -10.99
N ILE A 19 6.24 -5.35 -10.31
CA ILE A 19 6.75 -4.95 -8.98
C ILE A 19 6.11 -5.72 -7.82
N ASP A 20 4.94 -6.33 -8.02
CA ASP A 20 4.31 -7.23 -7.04
C ASP A 20 4.60 -8.71 -7.40
N PRO A 21 5.51 -9.40 -6.67
CA PRO A 21 5.80 -10.80 -6.94
C PRO A 21 4.58 -11.72 -6.84
N ILE A 22 3.57 -11.38 -6.01
CA ILE A 22 2.34 -12.16 -5.89
C ILE A 22 1.54 -12.03 -7.18
N ALA A 23 1.45 -10.84 -7.75
CA ALA A 23 0.76 -10.60 -9.02
C ALA A 23 1.39 -11.35 -10.21
N THR A 24 2.65 -11.81 -10.11
CA THR A 24 3.27 -12.61 -11.18
C THR A 24 2.70 -14.03 -11.27
N VAL A 25 2.11 -14.55 -10.20
CA VAL A 25 1.59 -15.94 -10.12
C VAL A 25 0.12 -16.04 -9.69
N ASP A 26 -0.47 -14.97 -9.16
CA ASP A 26 -1.83 -14.94 -8.63
C ASP A 26 -2.74 -14.00 -9.45
N SER A 27 -3.71 -14.60 -10.16
CA SER A 27 -4.68 -13.87 -10.97
C SER A 27 -5.69 -13.06 -10.15
N ASN A 28 -5.97 -13.45 -8.90
CA ASN A 28 -6.80 -12.68 -7.99
C ASN A 28 -6.07 -11.40 -7.56
N ARG A 29 -4.76 -11.48 -7.29
CA ARG A 29 -3.95 -10.27 -7.02
C ARG A 29 -3.93 -9.34 -8.23
N GLN A 30 -3.78 -9.87 -9.45
CA GLN A 30 -3.89 -9.06 -10.67
C GLN A 30 -5.26 -8.39 -10.83
N ALA A 31 -6.34 -9.12 -10.55
CA ALA A 31 -7.70 -8.60 -10.60
C ALA A 31 -7.93 -7.50 -9.55
N GLN A 32 -7.39 -7.67 -8.33
CA GLN A 32 -7.44 -6.68 -7.26
C GLN A 32 -6.73 -5.38 -7.68
N ILE A 33 -5.51 -5.49 -8.21
CA ILE A 33 -4.74 -4.33 -8.70
C ILE A 33 -5.49 -3.64 -9.84
N ARG A 34 -5.99 -4.39 -10.82
CA ARG A 34 -6.76 -3.82 -11.94
C ARG A 34 -7.97 -3.05 -11.47
N LYS A 35 -8.77 -3.66 -10.58
CA LYS A 35 -9.93 -3.00 -9.98
C LYS A 35 -9.54 -1.71 -9.26
N ALA A 36 -8.47 -1.72 -8.48
CA ALA A 36 -8.02 -0.51 -7.77
C ALA A 36 -7.62 0.62 -8.75
N VAL A 37 -6.96 0.29 -9.87
CA VAL A 37 -6.64 1.28 -10.92
C VAL A 37 -7.91 1.82 -11.58
N GLU A 38 -8.84 0.94 -11.98
CA GLU A 38 -10.11 1.32 -12.62
C GLU A 38 -11.00 2.16 -11.68
N SER A 39 -10.98 1.86 -10.39
CA SER A 39 -11.73 2.57 -9.35
C SER A 39 -11.07 3.88 -8.88
N VAL A 40 -9.94 4.31 -9.44
CA VAL A 40 -9.25 5.56 -8.99
C VAL A 40 -8.70 5.40 -7.55
N GLU A 41 -8.49 4.16 -7.09
CA GLU A 41 -8.09 3.78 -5.73
C GLU A 41 -6.62 3.29 -5.65
N CYS A 42 -5.81 3.57 -6.66
CA CYS A 42 -4.40 3.16 -6.73
C CYS A 42 -3.48 4.35 -7.05
N TRP A 43 -2.35 4.43 -6.35
CA TRP A 43 -1.33 5.46 -6.51
C TRP A 43 0.03 4.83 -6.75
N VAL A 44 0.77 5.34 -7.73
CA VAL A 44 2.11 4.88 -8.07
C VAL A 44 3.16 5.89 -7.64
N ALA A 45 4.28 5.38 -7.13
CA ALA A 45 5.50 6.14 -6.94
C ALA A 45 6.44 5.87 -8.11
N CYS A 46 6.93 6.92 -8.76
CA CYS A 46 7.95 6.81 -9.81
C CYS A 46 9.14 7.71 -9.48
N GLU A 47 10.32 7.36 -9.99
CA GLU A 47 11.46 8.27 -9.96
C GLU A 47 11.16 9.51 -10.84
N THR A 48 11.57 10.69 -10.38
CA THR A 48 11.33 11.95 -11.12
C THR A 48 11.95 11.91 -12.52
N GLY A 49 13.09 11.22 -12.69
CA GLY A 49 13.74 11.05 -14.00
C GLY A 49 13.13 9.94 -14.88
N ARG A 50 12.18 9.15 -14.38
CA ARG A 50 11.51 8.05 -15.09
C ARG A 50 10.01 7.97 -14.71
N PRO A 51 9.21 9.00 -15.00
CA PRO A 51 7.85 9.14 -14.47
C PRO A 51 6.84 8.07 -14.95
N GLY A 52 7.19 7.30 -15.99
CA GLY A 52 6.36 6.20 -16.52
C GLY A 52 6.71 4.81 -15.98
N ILE A 53 7.68 4.68 -15.06
CA ILE A 53 8.08 3.38 -14.50
C ILE A 53 7.79 3.38 -13.00
N PRO A 54 6.71 2.72 -12.56
CA PRO A 54 6.43 2.55 -11.13
C PRO A 54 7.57 1.81 -10.42
N ILE A 55 8.03 2.36 -9.30
CA ILE A 55 8.96 1.70 -8.37
C ILE A 55 8.27 1.26 -7.07
N GLY A 56 6.99 1.60 -6.93
CA GLY A 56 6.12 1.19 -5.86
C GLY A 56 4.70 1.67 -6.12
N TYR A 57 3.74 1.12 -5.39
CA TYR A 57 2.36 1.57 -5.41
C TYR A 57 1.69 1.33 -4.07
N GLY A 58 0.57 2.00 -3.86
CA GLY A 58 -0.35 1.65 -2.80
C GLY A 58 -1.79 1.85 -3.22
N CYS A 59 -2.68 1.11 -2.58
CA CYS A 59 -4.12 1.20 -2.79
C CYS A 59 -4.80 1.74 -1.54
N LEU A 60 -5.81 2.59 -1.73
CA LEU A 60 -6.59 3.19 -0.66
C LEU A 60 -8.06 3.15 -1.04
N ASP A 61 -8.85 2.47 -0.23
CA ASP A 61 -10.28 2.24 -0.45
C ASP A 61 -11.04 2.33 0.89
N ARG A 62 -12.33 1.98 0.88
CA ARG A 62 -13.19 1.96 2.07
C ARG A 62 -13.74 0.56 2.40
N SER A 63 -13.02 -0.49 2.03
CA SER A 63 -13.43 -1.88 2.21
C SER A 63 -13.45 -2.34 3.68
N PHE A 64 -12.70 -1.68 4.55
CA PHE A 64 -12.57 -2.04 5.97
C PHE A 64 -13.66 -1.36 6.83
N PHE A 65 -14.81 -2.01 7.01
CA PHE A 65 -15.94 -1.48 7.80
C PHE A 65 -16.38 -0.06 7.38
N GLY A 66 -16.24 0.28 6.09
CA GLY A 66 -16.52 1.61 5.55
C GLY A 66 -15.52 2.71 5.96
N GLN A 67 -14.43 2.35 6.65
CA GLN A 67 -13.33 3.24 7.01
C GLN A 67 -12.28 3.28 5.91
N TRP A 68 -11.54 4.38 5.80
CA TRP A 68 -10.39 4.47 4.92
C TRP A 68 -9.33 3.43 5.29
N PHE A 69 -8.91 2.65 4.30
CA PHE A 69 -8.03 1.51 4.46
C PHE A 69 -6.98 1.46 3.37
N ILE A 70 -5.71 1.42 3.77
CA ILE A 70 -4.60 1.14 2.87
C ILE A 70 -4.54 -0.37 2.67
N SER A 71 -5.11 -0.85 1.56
CA SER A 71 -5.25 -2.29 1.30
C SER A 71 -3.99 -2.94 0.74
N LEU A 72 -3.13 -2.15 0.10
CA LEU A 72 -1.87 -2.62 -0.47
C LEU A 72 -0.79 -1.53 -0.36
N VAL A 73 0.43 -1.94 -0.05
CA VAL A 73 1.65 -1.14 -0.24
C VAL A 73 2.75 -2.06 -0.75
N MET A 74 3.25 -1.80 -1.95
CA MET A 74 4.32 -2.57 -2.57
C MET A 74 5.44 -1.65 -3.04
N VAL A 75 6.67 -2.11 -2.88
CA VAL A 75 7.87 -1.43 -3.36
C VAL A 75 8.73 -2.45 -4.09
N ALA A 76 9.17 -2.09 -5.30
CA ALA A 76 10.06 -2.91 -6.09
C ALA A 76 11.28 -3.33 -5.25
N SER A 77 11.69 -4.59 -5.31
CA SER A 77 12.75 -5.15 -4.46
C SER A 77 14.06 -4.33 -4.50
N ALA A 78 14.43 -3.82 -5.67
CA ALA A 78 15.61 -2.97 -5.86
C ALA A 78 15.52 -1.59 -5.19
N CYS A 79 14.31 -1.13 -4.86
CA CYS A 79 14.02 0.18 -4.26
C CYS A 79 13.56 0.07 -2.80
N GLN A 80 13.58 -1.13 -2.19
CA GLN A 80 13.23 -1.29 -0.78
C GLN A 80 14.23 -0.58 0.13
N ARG A 81 13.79 -0.25 1.35
CA ARG A 81 14.60 0.46 2.37
C ARG A 81 15.12 1.84 1.93
N SER A 82 14.64 2.37 0.80
CA SER A 82 15.02 3.70 0.29
C SER A 82 14.11 4.83 0.79
N GLY A 83 12.96 4.50 1.41
CA GLY A 83 11.96 5.47 1.87
C GLY A 83 10.69 5.54 1.01
N VAL A 84 10.63 4.87 -0.14
CA VAL A 84 9.48 4.87 -1.05
C VAL A 84 8.18 4.43 -0.36
N GLY A 85 8.20 3.32 0.38
CA GLY A 85 7.02 2.83 1.10
C GLY A 85 6.47 3.84 2.12
N ARG A 86 7.36 4.55 2.81
CA ARG A 86 6.98 5.64 3.73
C ARG A 86 6.27 6.77 3.00
N GLN A 87 6.79 7.19 1.84
CA GLN A 87 6.16 8.26 1.06
C GLN A 87 4.81 7.84 0.49
N ILE A 88 4.66 6.59 0.06
CA ILE A 88 3.37 6.05 -0.37
C ILE A 88 2.36 6.16 0.77
N VAL A 89 2.66 5.61 1.95
CA VAL A 89 1.73 5.66 3.10
C VAL A 89 1.39 7.11 3.47
N VAL A 90 2.38 8.00 3.59
CA VAL A 90 2.15 9.42 3.91
C VAL A 90 1.32 10.13 2.84
N HIS A 91 1.48 9.78 1.56
CA HIS A 91 0.65 10.32 0.50
C HIS A 91 -0.80 9.85 0.63
N LEU A 92 -1.01 8.54 0.88
CA LEU A 92 -2.34 7.96 1.08
C LEU A 92 -3.06 8.55 2.30
N GLU A 93 -2.35 8.75 3.41
CA GLU A 93 -2.85 9.49 4.59
C GLU A 93 -3.42 10.85 4.17
N ARG A 94 -2.66 11.64 3.40
CA ARG A 94 -3.07 12.99 2.97
C ARG A 94 -4.25 12.98 2.02
N VAL A 95 -4.24 12.13 0.98
CA VAL A 95 -5.32 12.12 -0.03
C VAL A 95 -6.62 11.51 0.50
N SER A 96 -6.56 10.73 1.58
CA SER A 96 -7.77 10.20 2.23
C SER A 96 -8.68 11.30 2.78
N GLY A 97 -8.12 12.46 3.17
CA GLY A 97 -8.84 13.52 3.86
C GLY A 97 -9.55 13.04 5.14
N ALA A 98 -9.08 11.94 5.73
CA ALA A 98 -9.76 11.24 6.82
C ALA A 98 -9.29 11.73 8.19
N GLY A 99 -10.17 11.67 9.20
CA GLY A 99 -9.75 11.86 10.59
C GLY A 99 -9.02 10.65 11.19
N LYS A 100 -9.22 9.46 10.60
CA LYS A 100 -8.46 8.25 10.91
C LYS A 100 -8.35 7.33 9.70
N ILE A 101 -7.31 6.52 9.67
CA ILE A 101 -7.01 5.58 8.59
C ILE A 101 -6.52 4.26 9.17
N PHE A 102 -6.90 3.16 8.51
CA PHE A 102 -6.51 1.81 8.89
C PHE A 102 -5.60 1.19 7.81
N THR A 103 -4.85 0.18 8.22
CA THR A 103 -4.09 -0.71 7.34
C THR A 103 -3.84 -1.99 8.10
N SER A 104 -3.41 -3.03 7.41
CA SER A 104 -2.98 -4.25 8.07
C SER A 104 -1.68 -4.81 7.50
N THR A 105 -1.07 -5.72 8.23
CA THR A 105 0.04 -6.53 7.70
C THR A 105 0.19 -7.82 8.49
N ASN A 106 0.64 -8.90 7.85
CA ASN A 106 0.91 -10.17 8.51
C ASN A 106 1.93 -10.03 9.66
N LEU A 107 1.83 -10.91 10.66
CA LEU A 107 2.76 -11.02 11.79
C LEU A 107 4.22 -11.25 11.34
N SER A 108 4.44 -11.95 10.23
CA SER A 108 5.77 -12.19 9.67
C SER A 108 6.38 -10.96 8.99
N ASN A 109 5.57 -9.97 8.58
CA ASN A 109 6.00 -8.79 7.83
C ASN A 109 6.57 -7.69 8.75
N THR A 110 7.66 -8.03 9.43
CA THR A 110 8.36 -7.12 10.35
C THR A 110 8.80 -5.79 9.72
N PRO A 111 9.18 -5.70 8.41
CA PRO A 111 9.48 -4.40 7.80
C PRO A 111 8.28 -3.46 7.76
N MET A 112 7.09 -3.96 7.38
CA MET A 112 5.87 -3.15 7.35
C MET A 112 5.45 -2.73 8.75
N GLN A 113 5.50 -3.64 9.74
CA GLN A 113 5.20 -3.30 11.13
C GLN A 113 6.09 -2.16 11.66
N ARG A 114 7.40 -2.21 11.40
CA ARG A 114 8.32 -1.13 11.79
C ARG A 114 8.00 0.19 11.10
N LEU A 115 7.66 0.16 9.81
CA LEU A 115 7.25 1.35 9.07
C LEU A 115 6.01 2.00 9.71
N LEU A 116 4.99 1.20 10.02
CA LEU A 116 3.74 1.68 10.61
C LEU A 116 3.97 2.29 11.99
N LEU A 117 4.75 1.63 12.85
CA LEU A 117 5.12 2.17 14.16
C LEU A 117 5.88 3.50 14.05
N GLN A 118 6.81 3.61 13.11
CA GLN A 118 7.55 4.85 12.84
C GLN A 118 6.65 5.98 12.31
N LEU A 119 5.56 5.63 11.63
CA LEU A 119 4.57 6.58 11.12
C LEU A 119 3.50 6.94 12.17
N GLY A 120 3.58 6.40 13.39
CA GLY A 120 2.65 6.70 14.48
C GLY A 120 1.35 5.90 14.42
N TYR A 121 1.31 4.81 13.66
CA TYR A 121 0.20 3.86 13.76
C TYR A 121 0.26 3.10 15.07
N GLN A 122 -0.91 2.84 15.66
CA GLN A 122 -1.07 2.01 16.85
C GLN A 122 -1.77 0.70 16.49
N SER A 123 -1.52 -0.35 17.26
CA SER A 123 -2.24 -1.63 17.13
C SER A 123 -3.74 -1.42 17.39
N SER A 124 -4.57 -2.08 16.57
CA SER A 124 -6.03 -1.95 16.61
C SER A 124 -6.76 -3.30 16.52
N GLY A 125 -6.05 -4.41 16.63
CA GLY A 125 -6.61 -5.76 16.63
C GLY A 125 -5.82 -6.73 15.77
N THR A 126 -6.36 -7.95 15.66
CA THR A 126 -5.78 -9.05 14.89
C THR A 126 -6.91 -9.82 14.23
N VAL A 127 -6.69 -10.23 12.98
CA VAL A 127 -7.56 -11.18 12.28
C VAL A 127 -6.79 -12.47 12.08
N GLU A 128 -7.28 -13.53 12.71
CA GLU A 128 -6.73 -14.88 12.57
C GLU A 128 -7.38 -15.61 11.39
N ASN A 129 -6.83 -16.78 11.03
CA ASN A 129 -7.41 -17.69 10.03
C ASN A 129 -7.46 -17.17 8.57
N LEU A 130 -6.65 -16.15 8.23
CA LEU A 130 -6.39 -15.75 6.84
C LEU A 130 -5.25 -16.58 6.24
N ASP A 131 -4.06 -16.50 6.86
CA ASP A 131 -2.89 -17.29 6.51
C ASP A 131 -2.52 -18.25 7.66
N PRO A 132 -2.30 -19.56 7.38
CA PRO A 132 -1.95 -20.53 8.42
C PRO A 132 -0.68 -20.15 9.19
N GLY A 133 -0.86 -19.82 10.48
CA GLY A 133 0.25 -19.48 11.39
C GLY A 133 0.79 -18.05 11.23
N ASP A 134 0.16 -17.21 10.41
CA ASP A 134 0.62 -15.84 10.15
C ASP A 134 -0.54 -14.84 10.17
N PRO A 135 -1.10 -14.54 11.37
CA PRO A 135 -2.30 -13.71 11.48
C PRO A 135 -2.05 -12.28 11.00
N GLU A 136 -3.13 -11.63 10.59
CA GLU A 136 -3.10 -10.27 10.07
C GLU A 136 -3.24 -9.27 11.22
N LEU A 137 -2.23 -8.42 11.41
CA LEU A 137 -2.22 -7.38 12.44
C LEU A 137 -2.87 -6.11 11.90
N ILE A 138 -3.88 -5.59 12.61
CA ILE A 138 -4.61 -4.39 12.23
C ILE A 138 -3.99 -3.18 12.93
N PHE A 139 -3.77 -2.11 12.17
CA PHE A 139 -3.22 -0.85 12.64
C PHE A 139 -4.15 0.31 12.33
N VAL A 140 -4.19 1.31 13.20
CA VAL A 140 -4.92 2.57 13.01
C VAL A 140 -4.01 3.76 13.27
N LYS A 141 -4.23 4.85 12.53
CA LYS A 141 -3.65 6.17 12.81
C LYS A 141 -4.75 7.21 12.79
N PHE A 142 -4.76 8.09 13.80
CA PHE A 142 -5.60 9.27 13.84
C PHE A 142 -4.83 10.42 13.18
N LEU A 143 -5.43 11.07 12.18
CA LEU A 143 -4.79 12.08 11.33
C LEU A 143 -5.16 13.51 11.75
N ASP A 144 -6.22 13.66 12.55
CA ASP A 144 -6.60 14.92 13.18
C ASP A 144 -5.72 15.17 14.42
N GLN A 145 -4.46 15.58 14.19
CA GLN A 145 -3.58 16.24 15.17
C GLN A 145 -2.85 17.41 14.54
#